data_AF-A0AB36Y5H1-F1
#
_entry.id   AF-A0AB36Y5H1-F1
#
_cell.length_a   1.000
_cell.length_b   1.000
_cell.length_c   1.000
_cell.angle_alpha   90.00
_cell.angle_beta   90.00
_cell.angle_gamma   90.00
#
_symmetry.space_group_name_H-M   'P 1'
#
loop_
_entity.id
_entity.type
_entity.pdbx_description
1 polymer ?
#
loop_
_entity_poly.entity_id
_entity_poly.type
_entity_poly.pdbx_seq_one_letter_code
_entity_poly.pdbx_strand_id
1 'polypeptide(L)'
;MRRVLLYIGAGCLATIVGLALSTFARAEIPAEAEHYRRDLTRIAQAEWGLDAPVATFAAQIHQESRWKFDAKSPVGAQGLGQVMPSTATWLAKLFPKALAKVEPYNPVWSMQALVSYDRWLADRVQARTPCDQGAMMLSAYNGGLGWVIKDRKLASAKGADPLTWFNSVERFNNGRSAAAFKENRQYPRLILLRWERLYEDAGWGKGICL
;
A
#
# COMPACT_ATOMS: atom_id res chain seq x y z
N MET A 1 21.52 -59.67 -60.81
CA MET A 1 22.97 -59.87 -60.60
C MET A 1 23.55 -58.63 -59.94
N ARG A 2 24.44 -58.80 -58.92
CA ARG A 2 25.26 -57.80 -58.16
C ARG A 2 24.48 -56.78 -57.28
N ARG A 3 24.43 -56.92 -55.94
CA ARG A 3 25.43 -56.69 -54.85
C ARG A 3 25.69 -55.22 -54.47
N VAL A 4 25.22 -54.89 -53.26
CA VAL A 4 25.90 -54.17 -52.13
C VAL A 4 26.12 -52.65 -52.23
N LEU A 5 25.60 -51.87 -51.27
CA LEU A 5 26.38 -51.19 -50.20
C LEU A 5 25.48 -50.45 -49.19
N LEU A 6 25.76 -50.68 -47.91
CA LEU A 6 25.29 -49.93 -46.73
C LEU A 6 25.97 -48.55 -46.68
N TYR A 7 25.24 -47.51 -46.27
CA TYR A 7 25.83 -46.38 -45.55
C TYR A 7 24.94 -45.97 -44.37
N ILE A 8 25.58 -45.98 -43.20
CA ILE A 8 25.10 -45.56 -41.89
C ILE A 8 25.12 -44.03 -41.86
N GLY A 9 24.01 -43.40 -41.49
CA GLY A 9 23.93 -41.98 -41.14
C GLY A 9 23.28 -41.82 -39.78
N ALA A 10 24.10 -41.70 -38.74
CA ALA A 10 23.66 -41.41 -37.38
C ALA A 10 23.14 -39.96 -37.30
N GLY A 11 21.82 -39.79 -37.16
CA GLY A 11 21.22 -38.51 -36.82
C GLY A 11 21.17 -38.32 -35.31
N CYS A 12 22.14 -37.62 -34.74
CA CYS A 12 22.04 -37.08 -33.38
C CYS A 12 20.89 -36.07 -33.33
N LEU A 13 19.75 -36.44 -32.73
CA LEU A 13 18.77 -35.46 -32.27
C LEU A 13 19.36 -34.78 -31.02
N ALA A 14 19.93 -33.59 -31.20
CA ALA A 14 20.23 -32.70 -30.09
C ALA A 14 18.91 -32.08 -29.60
N THR A 15 18.32 -32.67 -28.56
CA THR A 15 17.24 -32.05 -27.80
C THR A 15 17.81 -30.85 -27.06
N ILE A 16 17.62 -29.65 -27.61
CA ILE A 16 17.86 -28.41 -26.88
C ILE A 16 16.74 -28.30 -25.82
N VAL A 17 17.04 -28.73 -24.60
CA VAL A 17 16.23 -28.40 -23.42
C VAL A 17 16.45 -26.93 -23.15
N GLY A 18 15.54 -26.09 -23.63
CA GLY A 18 15.50 -24.67 -23.28
C GLY A 18 15.20 -24.54 -21.79
N LEU A 19 16.22 -24.22 -21.00
CA LEU A 19 16.04 -23.80 -19.61
C LEU A 19 15.31 -22.45 -19.63
N ALA A 20 13.99 -22.46 -19.47
CA ALA A 20 13.22 -21.25 -19.21
C ALA A 20 13.57 -20.77 -17.79
N LEU A 21 14.61 -19.95 -17.68
CA LEU A 21 14.90 -19.18 -16.48
C LEU A 21 13.72 -18.23 -16.24
N SER A 22 12.80 -18.65 -15.38
CA SER A 22 11.76 -17.78 -14.86
C SER A 22 12.43 -16.71 -14.00
N THR A 23 12.72 -15.56 -14.60
CA THR A 23 13.10 -14.38 -13.83
C THR A 23 11.89 -13.97 -13.01
N PHE A 24 11.91 -14.25 -11.71
CA PHE A 24 10.96 -13.65 -10.79
C PHE A 24 11.11 -12.13 -10.90
N ALA A 25 10.15 -11.45 -11.52
CA ALA A 25 10.14 -9.99 -11.59
C ALA A 25 10.16 -9.45 -10.15
N ARG A 26 11.26 -8.81 -9.77
CA ARG A 26 11.34 -8.17 -8.46
C ARG A 26 10.33 -7.03 -8.47
N ALA A 27 9.62 -6.86 -7.37
CA ALA A 27 8.69 -5.75 -7.28
C ALA A 27 9.51 -4.45 -7.22
N GLU A 28 9.34 -3.60 -8.21
CA GLU A 28 10.12 -2.38 -8.42
C GLU A 28 9.29 -1.14 -8.14
N ILE A 29 9.95 -0.09 -7.65
CA ILE A 29 9.36 1.25 -7.55
C ILE A 29 9.17 1.77 -8.99
N PRO A 30 7.94 2.16 -9.39
CA PRO A 30 7.71 2.76 -10.71
C PRO A 30 8.58 4.00 -10.89
N ALA A 31 9.17 4.19 -12.08
CA ALA A 31 10.02 5.34 -12.37
C ALA A 31 9.26 6.67 -12.15
N GLU A 32 7.95 6.67 -12.42
CA GLU A 32 7.06 7.81 -12.20
C GLU A 32 7.02 8.28 -10.74
N ALA A 33 7.29 7.40 -9.77
CA ALA A 33 7.35 7.78 -8.35
C ALA A 33 8.38 8.90 -8.11
N GLU A 34 9.53 8.85 -8.78
CA GLU A 34 10.62 9.80 -8.57
C GLU A 34 10.23 11.25 -8.87
N HIS A 35 9.31 11.48 -9.81
CA HIS A 35 8.80 12.81 -10.12
C HIS A 35 8.11 13.46 -8.92
N TYR A 36 7.56 12.66 -8.00
CA TYR A 36 6.78 13.11 -6.86
C TYR A 36 7.54 13.07 -5.54
N ARG A 37 8.76 12.51 -5.49
CA ARG A 37 9.53 12.30 -4.25
C ARG A 37 9.65 13.58 -3.41
N ARG A 38 10.06 14.67 -4.04
CA ARG A 38 10.27 15.96 -3.35
C ARG A 38 8.98 16.56 -2.82
N ASP A 39 7.89 16.44 -3.60
CA ASP A 39 6.60 16.97 -3.20
C ASP A 39 5.99 16.16 -2.07
N LEU A 40 6.03 14.82 -2.16
CA LEU A 40 5.60 13.95 -1.07
C LEU A 40 6.37 14.24 0.20
N THR A 41 7.71 14.37 0.12
CA THR A 41 8.55 14.68 1.28
C THR A 41 8.12 15.98 1.94
N ARG A 42 7.92 17.05 1.16
CA ARG A 42 7.49 18.36 1.69
C ARG A 42 6.10 18.30 2.31
N ILE A 43 5.15 17.64 1.66
CA ILE A 43 3.78 17.48 2.14
C ILE A 43 3.79 16.69 3.47
N ALA A 44 4.47 15.55 3.49
CA ALA A 44 4.61 14.72 4.68
C ALA A 44 5.24 15.50 5.84
N GLN A 45 6.33 16.23 5.60
CA GLN A 45 7.01 16.99 6.65
C GLN A 45 6.18 18.18 7.16
N ALA A 46 5.42 18.84 6.29
CA ALA A 46 4.54 19.94 6.70
C ALA A 46 3.41 19.46 7.64
N GLU A 47 2.90 18.24 7.42
CA GLU A 47 1.77 17.67 8.17
C GLU A 47 2.21 16.84 9.40
N TRP A 48 3.35 16.14 9.31
CA TRP A 48 3.81 15.18 10.32
C TRP A 48 5.12 15.57 11.03
N GLY A 49 5.77 16.66 10.61
CA GLY A 49 7.07 17.10 11.14
C GLY A 49 8.28 16.52 10.39
N LEU A 50 9.49 16.95 10.75
CA LEU A 50 10.71 16.61 10.00
C LEU A 50 11.01 15.09 9.96
N ASP A 51 10.56 14.36 10.97
CA ASP A 51 10.68 12.90 11.08
C ASP A 51 9.50 12.14 10.43
N ALA A 52 8.72 12.79 9.55
CA ALA A 52 7.59 12.16 8.86
C ALA A 52 7.98 10.82 8.19
N PRO A 53 7.11 9.80 8.24
CA PRO A 53 7.39 8.48 7.66
C PRO A 53 7.17 8.48 6.14
N VAL A 54 8.02 9.21 5.40
CA VAL A 54 7.88 9.43 3.96
C VAL A 54 7.86 8.10 3.18
N ALA A 55 8.65 7.10 3.61
CA ALA A 55 8.65 5.78 2.97
C ALA A 55 7.30 5.07 3.11
N THR A 56 6.58 5.26 4.23
CA THR A 56 5.23 4.71 4.45
C THR A 56 4.21 5.34 3.51
N PHE A 57 4.22 6.66 3.34
CA PHE A 57 3.30 7.32 2.41
C PHE A 57 3.57 6.93 0.95
N ALA A 58 4.85 6.82 0.57
CA ALA A 58 5.25 6.37 -0.75
C ALA A 58 4.78 4.92 -1.02
N ALA A 59 4.91 4.06 -0.02
CA ALA A 59 4.42 2.68 -0.03
C ALA A 59 2.89 2.59 -0.15
N GLN A 60 2.16 3.48 0.52
CA GLN A 60 0.71 3.56 0.41
C GLN A 60 0.25 4.03 -0.97
N ILE A 61 0.85 5.10 -1.52
CA ILE A 61 0.57 5.54 -2.89
C ILE A 61 0.86 4.44 -3.91
N HIS A 62 1.95 3.68 -3.70
CA HIS A 62 2.25 2.52 -4.52
C HIS A 62 1.11 1.50 -4.47
N GLN A 63 0.63 1.15 -3.26
CA GLN A 63 -0.45 0.20 -3.08
C GLN A 63 -1.78 0.68 -3.68
N GLU A 64 -2.05 1.98 -3.62
CA GLU A 64 -3.30 2.57 -4.12
C GLU A 64 -3.34 2.66 -5.64
N SER A 65 -2.32 3.26 -6.27
CA SER A 65 -2.36 3.63 -7.68
C SER A 65 -1.18 3.13 -8.50
N ARG A 66 -0.16 2.55 -7.84
CA ARG A 66 1.17 2.31 -8.42
C ARG A 66 1.72 3.59 -9.08
N TRP A 67 1.51 4.73 -8.41
CA TRP A 67 1.92 6.06 -8.86
C TRP A 67 1.24 6.58 -10.15
N LYS A 68 0.09 6.01 -10.53
CA LYS A 68 -0.72 6.51 -11.66
C LYS A 68 -1.66 7.62 -11.20
N PHE A 69 -1.34 8.87 -11.53
CA PHE A 69 -2.12 10.02 -11.09
C PHE A 69 -3.55 10.07 -11.64
N ASP A 70 -3.80 9.43 -12.78
CA ASP A 70 -5.09 9.35 -13.47
C ASP A 70 -5.86 8.07 -13.12
N ALA A 71 -5.36 7.27 -12.16
CA ALA A 71 -5.98 6.01 -11.77
C ALA A 71 -7.42 6.23 -11.27
N LYS A 72 -8.34 5.44 -11.83
CA LYS A 72 -9.73 5.36 -11.38
C LYS A 72 -10.11 3.90 -11.15
N SER A 73 -10.52 3.56 -9.93
CA SER A 73 -10.98 2.19 -9.64
C SER A 73 -12.38 1.92 -10.21
N PRO A 74 -12.77 0.64 -10.37
CA PRO A 74 -14.14 0.27 -10.77
C PRO A 74 -15.22 0.80 -9.84
N VAL A 75 -14.91 0.99 -8.55
CA VAL A 75 -15.83 1.54 -7.54
C VAL A 75 -15.76 3.07 -7.44
N GLY A 76 -14.93 3.71 -8.26
CA GLY A 76 -14.89 5.17 -8.41
C GLY A 76 -13.87 5.90 -7.54
N ALA A 77 -12.93 5.19 -6.92
CA ALA A 77 -11.78 5.79 -6.23
C ALA A 77 -10.84 6.47 -7.23
N GLN A 78 -10.21 7.60 -6.87
CA GLN A 78 -9.52 8.47 -7.83
C GLN A 78 -8.13 8.93 -7.37
N GLY A 79 -7.21 9.05 -8.31
CA GLY A 79 -5.91 9.69 -8.11
C GLY A 79 -4.86 8.80 -7.45
N LEU A 80 -3.73 9.42 -7.08
CA LEU A 80 -2.61 8.73 -6.43
C LEU A 80 -3.01 8.00 -5.15
N GLY A 81 -3.86 8.63 -4.32
CA GLY A 81 -4.36 8.06 -3.07
C GLY A 81 -5.66 7.27 -3.18
N GLN A 82 -6.23 7.08 -4.39
CA GLN A 82 -7.51 6.39 -4.60
C GLN A 82 -8.61 6.89 -3.63
N VAL A 83 -8.78 8.20 -3.55
CA VAL A 83 -9.78 8.81 -2.66
C VAL A 83 -11.17 8.68 -3.28
N MET A 84 -12.15 8.23 -2.51
CA MET A 84 -13.55 8.19 -2.94
C MET A 84 -14.12 9.61 -3.08
N PRO A 85 -15.02 9.90 -4.05
CA PRO A 85 -15.56 11.25 -4.25
C PRO A 85 -16.25 11.86 -3.01
N SER A 86 -16.96 11.03 -2.24
CA SER A 86 -17.58 11.45 -0.98
C SER A 86 -16.53 11.79 0.08
N THR A 87 -15.48 10.97 0.19
CA THR A 87 -14.33 11.23 1.07
C THR A 87 -13.60 12.51 0.66
N ALA A 88 -13.36 12.73 -0.63
CA ALA A 88 -12.73 13.95 -1.13
C ALA A 88 -13.52 15.21 -0.73
N THR A 89 -14.85 15.16 -0.88
CA THR A 89 -15.75 16.25 -0.47
C THR A 89 -15.71 16.48 1.04
N TRP A 90 -15.65 15.41 1.83
CA TRP A 90 -15.54 15.50 3.29
C TRP A 90 -14.19 16.07 3.74
N LEU A 91 -13.09 15.61 3.13
CA LEU A 91 -11.74 16.11 3.39
C LEU A 91 -11.61 17.60 3.03
N ALA A 92 -12.23 18.06 1.94
CA ALA A 92 -12.25 19.48 1.58
C ALA A 92 -12.91 20.37 2.64
N LYS A 93 -13.94 19.87 3.33
CA LYS A 93 -14.57 20.58 4.47
C LYS A 93 -13.70 20.55 5.72
N LEU A 94 -12.98 19.46 5.94
CA LEU A 94 -12.16 19.26 7.12
C LEU A 94 -10.82 20.01 7.04
N PHE A 95 -10.25 20.09 5.84
CA PHE A 95 -8.96 20.72 5.55
C PHE A 95 -9.08 21.81 4.49
N PRO A 96 -9.90 22.86 4.71
CA PRO A 96 -10.22 23.84 3.67
C PRO A 96 -9.00 24.64 3.18
N LYS A 97 -7.94 24.77 3.99
CA LYS A 97 -6.71 25.44 3.57
C LYS A 97 -5.91 24.66 2.51
N ALA A 98 -5.92 23.33 2.60
CA ALA A 98 -5.13 22.47 1.72
C ALA A 98 -5.99 21.85 0.59
N LEU A 99 -7.27 21.56 0.86
CA LEU A 99 -8.08 20.68 0.02
C LEU A 99 -9.40 21.29 -0.48
N ALA A 100 -9.67 22.59 -0.25
CA ALA A 100 -10.97 23.21 -0.56
C ALA A 100 -11.45 22.99 -2.00
N LYS A 101 -10.54 23.09 -2.97
CA LYS A 101 -10.84 22.73 -4.36
C LYS A 101 -10.58 21.23 -4.53
N VAL A 102 -11.64 20.44 -4.75
CA VAL A 102 -11.53 18.98 -4.90
C VAL A 102 -10.94 18.63 -6.28
N GLU A 103 -9.69 18.16 -6.29
CA GLU A 103 -8.96 17.81 -7.52
C GLU A 103 -8.22 16.47 -7.38
N PRO A 104 -8.92 15.32 -7.29
CA PRO A 104 -8.30 14.04 -6.95
C PRO A 104 -7.26 13.55 -7.96
N TYR A 105 -7.35 13.96 -9.23
CA TYR A 105 -6.34 13.66 -10.26
C TYR A 105 -5.16 14.65 -10.28
N ASN A 106 -5.19 15.73 -9.49
CA ASN A 106 -4.01 16.57 -9.29
C ASN A 106 -3.07 15.85 -8.31
N PRO A 107 -1.83 15.50 -8.70
CA PRO A 107 -0.92 14.73 -7.85
C PRO A 107 -0.66 15.37 -6.48
N VAL A 108 -0.46 16.69 -6.43
CA VAL A 108 -0.20 17.42 -5.18
C VAL A 108 -1.42 17.36 -4.27
N TRP A 109 -2.62 17.63 -4.80
CA TRP A 109 -3.86 17.51 -4.04
C TRP A 109 -4.07 16.08 -3.53
N SER A 110 -3.82 15.08 -4.37
CA SER A 110 -4.01 13.66 -4.02
C SER A 110 -3.06 13.23 -2.89
N MET A 111 -1.80 13.64 -2.95
CA MET A 111 -0.82 13.38 -1.88
C MET A 111 -1.17 14.14 -0.59
N GLN A 112 -1.60 15.40 -0.68
CA GLN A 112 -2.07 16.16 0.49
C GLN A 112 -3.29 15.49 1.13
N ALA A 113 -4.26 15.06 0.33
CA ALA A 113 -5.45 14.38 0.81
C ALA A 113 -5.11 13.07 1.53
N LEU A 114 -4.21 12.26 0.97
CA LEU A 114 -3.73 11.02 1.61
C LEU A 114 -3.03 11.32 2.93
N VAL A 115 -2.00 12.17 2.93
CA VAL A 115 -1.17 12.46 4.11
C VAL A 115 -1.99 13.11 5.24
N SER A 116 -2.86 14.07 4.93
CA SER A 116 -3.72 14.71 5.93
C SER A 116 -4.80 13.76 6.45
N TYR A 117 -5.33 12.86 5.61
CA TYR A 117 -6.30 11.87 6.08
C TYR A 117 -5.64 10.82 6.99
N ASP A 118 -4.46 10.33 6.62
CA ASP A 118 -3.66 9.45 7.48
C ASP A 118 -3.36 10.09 8.82
N ARG A 119 -2.99 11.39 8.84
CA ARG A 119 -2.77 12.13 10.10
C ARG A 119 -4.02 12.12 10.96
N TRP A 120 -5.15 12.45 10.36
CA TRP A 120 -6.45 12.49 11.05
C TRP A 120 -6.84 11.13 11.64
N LEU A 121 -6.52 10.04 10.94
CA LEU A 121 -6.75 8.67 11.39
C LEU A 121 -5.80 8.29 12.53
N ALA A 122 -4.50 8.56 12.38
CA ALA A 122 -3.48 8.27 13.38
C ALA A 122 -3.76 8.96 14.72
N ASP A 123 -4.20 10.23 14.69
CA ASP A 123 -4.58 10.99 15.88
C ASP A 123 -5.79 10.40 16.63
N ARG A 124 -6.54 9.46 16.03
CA ARG A 124 -7.74 8.83 16.60
C ARG A 124 -7.53 7.39 17.04
N VAL A 125 -6.33 6.86 16.89
CA VAL A 125 -5.98 5.52 17.34
C VAL A 125 -4.86 5.59 18.38
N GLN A 126 -5.04 4.85 19.46
CA GLN A 126 -4.00 4.61 20.45
C GLN A 126 -3.38 3.25 20.16
N ALA A 127 -2.06 3.17 20.25
CA ALA A 127 -1.32 1.95 19.95
C ALA A 127 -0.08 1.82 20.84
N ARG A 128 0.47 0.60 20.95
CA ARG A 128 1.70 0.34 21.73
C ARG A 128 2.93 0.95 21.08
N THR A 129 3.00 0.88 19.76
CA THR A 129 4.14 1.30 18.97
C THR A 129 3.70 2.16 17.78
N PRO A 130 4.60 2.95 17.18
CA PRO A 130 4.35 3.61 15.90
C PRO A 130 3.92 2.63 14.80
N CYS A 131 4.52 1.43 14.76
CA CYS A 131 4.15 0.39 13.80
C CYS A 131 2.70 -0.13 14.00
N ASP A 132 2.27 -0.34 15.24
CA ASP A 132 0.89 -0.69 15.56
C ASP A 132 -0.08 0.45 15.20
N GLN A 133 0.33 1.71 15.44
CA GLN A 133 -0.45 2.89 15.08
C GLN A 133 -0.62 2.99 13.56
N GLY A 134 0.48 2.83 12.80
CA GLY A 134 0.49 2.81 11.34
C GLY A 134 -0.40 1.71 10.78
N ALA A 135 -0.37 0.52 11.37
CA ALA A 135 -1.21 -0.57 10.92
C ALA A 135 -2.71 -0.33 11.16
N MET A 136 -3.08 0.26 12.30
CA MET A 136 -4.45 0.67 12.60
C MET A 136 -4.90 1.84 11.71
N MET A 137 -4.03 2.80 11.44
CA MET A 137 -4.25 3.93 10.53
C MET A 137 -4.55 3.42 9.11
N LEU A 138 -3.67 2.58 8.54
CA LEU A 138 -3.84 2.01 7.20
C LEU A 138 -5.08 1.11 7.10
N SER A 139 -5.37 0.33 8.15
CA SER A 139 -6.61 -0.44 8.22
C SER A 139 -7.85 0.47 8.22
N ALA A 140 -7.78 1.61 8.90
CA ALA A 140 -8.85 2.59 8.91
C ALA A 140 -8.96 3.38 7.60
N TYR A 141 -7.86 3.63 6.88
CA TYR A 141 -7.86 4.24 5.56
C TYR A 141 -8.63 3.38 4.56
N ASN A 142 -8.24 2.09 4.45
CA ASN A 142 -8.85 1.14 3.54
C ASN A 142 -10.29 0.75 3.94
N GLY A 143 -10.54 0.53 5.23
CA GLY A 143 -11.78 -0.12 5.69
C GLY A 143 -12.65 0.71 6.64
N GLY A 144 -12.23 1.93 6.99
CA GLY A 144 -12.96 2.84 7.89
C GLY A 144 -12.62 2.68 9.38
N LEU A 145 -12.39 3.82 10.05
CA LEU A 145 -12.04 3.92 11.47
C LEU A 145 -13.04 3.24 12.41
N GLY A 146 -14.34 3.38 12.14
CA GLY A 146 -15.39 2.81 12.99
C GLY A 146 -15.27 1.28 13.12
N TRP A 147 -14.78 0.61 12.08
CA TRP A 147 -14.56 -0.82 12.14
C TRP A 147 -13.28 -1.20 12.91
N VAL A 148 -12.21 -0.41 12.80
CA VAL A 148 -11.01 -0.60 13.64
C VAL A 148 -11.38 -0.49 15.12
N ILE A 149 -12.21 0.47 15.50
CA ILE A 149 -12.73 0.62 16.87
C ILE A 149 -13.52 -0.62 17.29
N LYS A 150 -14.41 -1.13 16.43
CA LYS A 150 -15.20 -2.34 16.70
C LYS A 150 -14.32 -3.59 16.88
N ASP A 151 -13.29 -3.75 16.05
CA ASP A 151 -12.37 -4.89 16.13
C ASP A 151 -11.50 -4.81 17.38
N ARG A 152 -11.02 -3.62 17.75
CA ARG A 152 -10.29 -3.39 19.01
C ARG A 152 -11.13 -3.73 20.23
N LYS A 153 -12.40 -3.31 20.24
CA LYS A 153 -13.35 -3.65 21.33
C LYS A 153 -13.55 -5.17 21.42
N LEU A 154 -13.70 -5.84 20.28
CA LEU A 154 -13.84 -7.30 20.24
C LEU A 154 -12.55 -8.01 20.70
N ALA A 155 -11.38 -7.53 20.28
CA ALA A 155 -10.08 -8.06 20.70
C ALA A 155 -9.92 -8.01 22.22
N SER A 156 -10.19 -6.85 22.82
CA SER A 156 -10.17 -6.64 24.27
C SER A 156 -11.16 -7.57 24.99
N ALA A 157 -12.40 -7.67 24.51
CA ALA A 157 -13.41 -8.57 25.07
C ALA A 157 -13.04 -10.06 24.96
N LYS A 158 -12.08 -10.42 24.10
CA LYS A 158 -11.55 -11.77 23.90
C LYS A 158 -10.16 -11.96 24.52
N GLY A 159 -9.70 -11.01 25.35
CA GLY A 159 -8.44 -11.10 26.10
C GLY A 159 -7.18 -10.77 25.30
N ALA A 160 -7.30 -10.20 24.10
CA ALA A 160 -6.16 -9.72 23.32
C ALA A 160 -5.87 -8.23 23.62
N ASP A 161 -4.63 -7.77 23.42
CA ASP A 161 -4.25 -6.37 23.64
C ASP A 161 -4.84 -5.45 22.56
N PRO A 162 -5.78 -4.54 22.89
CA PRO A 162 -6.40 -3.65 21.90
C PRO A 162 -5.48 -2.53 21.42
N LEU A 163 -4.27 -2.41 21.96
CA LEU A 163 -3.24 -1.44 21.54
C LEU A 163 -2.20 -2.05 20.59
N THR A 164 -2.19 -3.38 20.45
CA THR A 164 -1.29 -4.08 19.52
C THR A 164 -2.09 -4.48 18.28
N TRP A 165 -1.55 -4.24 17.08
CA TRP A 165 -2.19 -4.65 15.84
C TRP A 165 -1.83 -6.09 15.47
N PHE A 166 -0.53 -6.34 15.25
CA PHE A 166 -0.05 -7.60 14.70
C PHE A 166 -0.24 -8.74 15.69
N ASN A 167 -0.78 -9.86 15.22
CA ASN A 167 -1.15 -11.02 16.04
C ASN A 167 -2.14 -10.73 17.19
N SER A 168 -2.72 -9.52 17.25
CA SER A 168 -3.71 -9.12 18.24
C SER A 168 -4.99 -8.64 17.55
N VAL A 169 -5.21 -7.32 17.41
CA VAL A 169 -6.45 -6.76 16.84
C VAL A 169 -6.77 -7.31 15.45
N GLU A 170 -5.76 -7.57 14.62
CA GLU A 170 -5.96 -8.03 13.23
C GLU A 170 -6.68 -9.39 13.12
N ARG A 171 -6.70 -10.20 14.19
CA ARG A 171 -7.36 -11.51 14.23
C ARG A 171 -8.88 -11.44 14.38
N PHE A 172 -9.42 -10.28 14.76
CA PHE A 172 -10.82 -10.12 15.10
C PHE A 172 -11.60 -9.44 13.98
N ASN A 173 -12.76 -10.00 13.62
CA ASN A 173 -13.67 -9.44 12.64
C ASN A 173 -15.05 -9.19 13.28
N ASN A 174 -15.40 -7.94 13.54
CA ASN A 174 -16.67 -7.60 14.16
C ASN A 174 -17.78 -7.24 13.15
N GLY A 175 -17.93 -8.05 12.09
CA GLY A 175 -19.07 -7.99 11.17
C GLY A 175 -18.79 -7.61 9.71
N ARG A 176 -17.52 -7.53 9.28
CA ARG A 176 -17.20 -7.41 7.84
C ARG A 176 -17.45 -8.73 7.13
N SER A 177 -17.75 -8.67 5.83
CA SER A 177 -17.70 -9.86 4.97
C SER A 177 -16.29 -10.48 4.97
N ALA A 178 -16.19 -11.78 4.66
CA ALA A 178 -14.90 -12.46 4.62
C ALA A 178 -13.91 -11.82 3.63
N ALA A 179 -14.41 -11.37 2.47
CA ALA A 179 -13.60 -10.69 1.45
C ALA A 179 -13.08 -9.33 1.95
N ALA A 180 -13.96 -8.48 2.49
CA ALA A 180 -13.57 -7.17 3.00
C ALA A 180 -12.62 -7.28 4.21
N PHE A 181 -12.82 -8.28 5.06
CA PHE A 181 -11.90 -8.57 6.17
C PHE A 181 -10.52 -8.97 5.65
N LYS A 182 -10.45 -9.91 4.70
CA LYS A 182 -9.18 -10.35 4.11
C LYS A 182 -8.43 -9.20 3.45
N GLU A 183 -9.10 -8.42 2.60
CA GLU A 183 -8.52 -7.26 1.93
C GLU A 183 -7.95 -6.27 2.96
N ASN A 184 -8.76 -5.93 3.98
CA ASN A 184 -8.37 -4.96 4.99
C ASN A 184 -7.20 -5.43 5.87
N ARG A 185 -7.05 -6.74 6.12
CA ARG A 185 -5.87 -7.27 6.84
C ARG A 185 -4.64 -7.36 5.96
N GLN A 186 -4.82 -7.58 4.65
CA GLN A 186 -3.71 -7.59 3.71
C GLN A 186 -3.13 -6.19 3.49
N TYR A 187 -3.97 -5.16 3.50
CA TYR A 187 -3.57 -3.78 3.17
C TYR A 187 -2.42 -3.24 4.05
N PRO A 188 -2.49 -3.22 5.40
CA PRO A 188 -1.36 -2.81 6.24
C PRO A 188 -0.12 -3.69 6.06
N ARG A 189 -0.29 -5.00 5.81
CA ARG A 189 0.85 -5.92 5.65
C ARG A 189 1.62 -5.64 4.36
N LEU A 190 0.91 -5.39 3.27
CA LEU A 190 1.53 -5.05 1.99
C LEU A 190 2.31 -3.73 2.09
N ILE A 191 1.73 -2.73 2.74
CA ILE A 191 2.38 -1.43 2.89
C ILE A 191 3.57 -1.53 3.85
N LEU A 192 3.34 -1.91 5.11
CA LEU A 192 4.36 -1.84 6.15
C LEU A 192 5.44 -2.92 6.04
N LEU A 193 5.08 -4.13 5.60
CA LEU A 193 6.01 -5.27 5.60
C LEU A 193 6.63 -5.58 4.24
N ARG A 194 6.20 -4.89 3.17
CA ARG A 194 6.73 -5.11 1.82
C ARG A 194 7.13 -3.80 1.13
N TRP A 195 6.18 -2.88 0.93
CA TRP A 195 6.44 -1.67 0.16
C TRP A 195 7.30 -0.66 0.91
N GLU A 196 7.02 -0.42 2.19
CA GLU A 196 7.75 0.52 3.05
C GLU A 196 9.24 0.24 2.99
N ARG A 197 9.63 -1.02 3.23
CA ARG A 197 11.03 -1.44 3.18
C ARG A 197 11.70 -1.13 1.83
N LEU A 198 10.98 -1.35 0.73
CA LEU A 198 11.49 -1.06 -0.61
C LEU A 198 11.76 0.45 -0.79
N TYR A 199 10.90 1.31 -0.25
CA TYR A 199 11.08 2.77 -0.30
C TYR A 199 12.16 3.27 0.66
N GLU A 200 12.31 2.65 1.83
CA GLU A 200 13.42 2.92 2.75
C GLU A 200 14.77 2.61 2.10
N ASP A 201 14.91 1.41 1.54
CA ASP A 201 16.13 0.97 0.86
C ASP A 201 16.44 1.85 -0.38
N ALA A 202 15.43 2.49 -0.98
CA ALA A 202 15.56 3.45 -2.08
C ALA A 202 15.80 4.92 -1.64
N GLY A 203 15.98 5.15 -0.35
CA GLY A 203 16.32 6.47 0.21
C GLY A 203 15.18 7.48 0.20
N TRP A 204 13.93 7.04 0.30
CA TRP A 204 12.77 7.94 0.42
C TRP A 204 12.58 8.51 1.83
N GLY A 205 13.38 8.06 2.81
CA GLY A 205 13.27 8.45 4.20
C GLY A 205 12.92 7.26 5.09
N LYS A 206 12.53 7.55 6.33
CA LYS A 206 12.15 6.54 7.33
C LYS A 206 10.73 6.01 7.09
N GLY A 207 10.50 4.75 7.39
CA GLY A 207 9.17 4.17 7.58
C GLY A 207 8.64 4.39 8.99
N ILE A 208 7.36 4.08 9.21
CA ILE A 208 6.70 4.21 10.52
C ILE A 208 7.00 3.03 11.44
N CYS A 209 7.49 1.91 10.91
CA CYS A 209 7.78 0.70 11.69
C CYS A 209 9.24 0.57 12.18
N LEU A 210 10.06 1.62 11.98
CA LEU A 210 11.46 1.66 12.43
C LEU A 210 11.63 1.79 13.95
#